data_AF-A0A9P7NBX7-F1
#
_entry.id   AF-A0A9P7NBX7-F1
#
_cell.length_a   1.000
_cell.length_b   1.000
_cell.length_c   1.000
_cell.angle_alpha   90.00
_cell.angle_beta   90.00
_cell.angle_gamma   90.00
#
_symmetry.space_group_name_H-M   'P 1'
#
loop_
_entity.id
_entity.type
_entity.pdbx_description
1 polymer ?
#
loop_
_entity_poly.entity_id
_entity_poly.type
_entity_poly.pdbx_seq_one_letter_code
_entity_poly.pdbx_strand_id
1 'polypeptide(L)' 'MASTNEHVHNADHLITSDDPDHPANLIPSLCAKFWTLGWVTGTGGGCSIRE' A
#
# COMPACT_ATOMS: atom_id res chain seq x y z
N MET A 1 -11.92 -8.30 -37.78
CA MET A 1 -12.98 -7.63 -36.98
C MET A 1 -13.38 -8.62 -35.90
N ALA A 2 -13.11 -8.45 -34.61
CA ALA A 2 -12.92 -7.25 -33.81
C ALA A 2 -11.81 -7.46 -32.77
N SER A 3 -11.01 -6.41 -32.53
CA SER A 3 -10.13 -6.33 -31.37
C SER A 3 -10.98 -5.88 -30.18
N THR A 4 -11.33 -6.80 -29.28
CA THR A 4 -11.89 -6.43 -27.98
C THR A 4 -10.75 -6.01 -27.07
N ASN A 5 -10.70 -4.72 -26.78
CA ASN A 5 -9.76 -4.07 -25.88
C ASN A 5 -9.96 -4.60 -24.46
N GLU A 6 -9.27 -5.69 -24.10
CA GLU A 6 -9.16 -6.14 -22.71
C GLU A 6 -8.20 -5.20 -21.99
N HIS A 7 -8.71 -4.05 -21.55
CA HIS A 7 -8.04 -3.24 -20.55
C HIS A 7 -8.14 -4.01 -19.22
N VAL A 8 -7.29 -5.03 -19.06
CA VAL A 8 -7.11 -5.73 -17.78
C VAL A 8 -6.64 -4.66 -16.80
N HIS A 9 -7.56 -4.16 -15.99
CA HIS A 9 -7.27 -3.23 -14.91
C HIS A 9 -6.38 -4.01 -13.94
N ASN A 10 -5.07 -3.86 -14.09
CA ASN A 10 -4.12 -4.60 -13.27
C ASN A 10 -4.20 -4.05 -11.85
N ALA A 11 -4.97 -4.71 -10.97
CA ALA A 11 -5.20 -4.27 -9.60
C ALA A 11 -3.89 -4.12 -8.79
N ASP A 12 -2.81 -4.77 -9.22
CA ASP A 12 -1.50 -4.73 -8.56
C ASP A 12 -0.91 -3.31 -8.51
N HIS A 13 -1.30 -2.41 -9.42
CA HIS A 13 -0.85 -1.01 -9.38
C HIS A 13 -1.30 -0.25 -8.12
N LEU A 14 -2.31 -0.75 -7.40
CA LEU A 14 -2.80 -0.14 -6.15
C LEU A 14 -1.94 -0.50 -4.92
N ILE A 15 -1.15 -1.56 -5.01
CA ILE A 15 -0.38 -2.13 -3.89
C ILE A 15 1.12 -2.25 -4.17
N THR A 16 1.55 -1.94 -5.39
CA THR A 16 2.96 -1.92 -5.80
C THR A 16 3.30 -0.57 -6.41
N SER A 17 4.49 -0.05 -6.10
CA SER A 17 5.01 1.19 -6.69
C SER A 17 6.54 1.20 -6.64
N ASP A 18 7.17 1.69 -7.70
CA ASP A 18 8.62 1.91 -7.77
C ASP A 18 9.05 3.21 -7.07
N ASP A 19 8.10 4.11 -6.79
CA ASP A 19 8.38 5.36 -6.07
C ASP A 19 8.55 5.07 -4.57
N PRO A 20 9.73 5.35 -3.97
CA PRO A 20 9.99 5.07 -2.57
C PRO A 20 9.06 5.84 -1.61
N ASP A 21 8.54 6.99 -2.03
CA ASP A 21 7.65 7.84 -1.22
C ASP A 21 6.16 7.52 -1.43
N HIS A 22 5.85 6.51 -2.26
CA HIS A 22 4.47 6.11 -2.51
C HIS A 22 3.82 5.48 -1.26
N PRO A 23 2.53 5.76 -0.97
CA PRO A 23 1.84 5.20 0.19
C PRO A 23 1.88 3.67 0.28
N ALA A 24 1.86 2.96 -0.86
CA ALA A 24 1.98 1.50 -0.91
C ALA A 24 3.28 0.97 -0.27
N ASN A 25 4.35 1.77 -0.29
CA ASN A 25 5.65 1.43 0.30
C ASN A 25 5.78 1.97 1.74
N LEU A 26 5.23 3.15 2.00
CA LEU A 26 5.33 3.84 3.29
C LEU A 26 4.46 3.21 4.38
N ILE A 27 3.22 2.82 4.09
CA ILE A 27 2.29 2.27 5.09
C ILE A 27 2.84 0.98 5.73
N PRO A 28 3.30 -0.03 4.98
CA PRO A 28 3.91 -1.22 5.57
C PRO A 28 5.13 -0.89 6.43
N SER A 29 5.98 0.03 5.95
CA SER A 29 7.19 0.47 6.66
C SER A 29 6.86 1.17 7.98
N LEU A 30 5.79 1.98 8.02
CA LEU A 30 5.29 2.63 9.24
C LEU A 30 4.75 1.60 10.24
N CYS A 31 3.93 0.65 9.79
CA CYS A 31 3.41 -0.41 10.65
C CYS A 31 4.53 -1.21 11.33
N ALA A 32 5.59 -1.56 10.58
CA ALA A 32 6.76 -2.22 11.14
C ALA A 32 7.45 -1.36 12.20
N LYS A 33 7.66 -0.07 11.93
CA LYS A 33 8.25 0.88 12.89
C LYS A 33 7.41 1.00 14.16
N PHE A 34 6.08 1.09 14.06
CA PHE A 34 5.20 1.17 15.24
C PHE A 34 5.34 -0.06 16.15
N TRP A 35 5.50 -1.24 15.55
CA TRP A 35 5.76 -2.47 16.32
C TRP A 35 7.12 -2.42 17.01
N THR A 36 8.18 -2.07 16.28
CA THR A 36 9.55 -1.98 16.83
C THR A 36 9.67 -0.92 17.93
N LEU A 37 8.95 0.19 17.82
CA LEU A 37 8.96 1.27 18.82
C LEU A 37 8.03 1.00 20.02
N GLY A 38 7.28 -0.11 20.03
CA GLY A 38 6.35 -0.44 21.12
C GLY A 38 5.10 0.44 21.16
N TRP A 39 4.73 1.07 20.05
CA TRP A 39 3.53 1.92 19.95
C TRP A 39 2.25 1.12 19.77
N VAL A 40 2.38 -0.16 19.44
CA VAL A 40 1.27 -1.08 19.23
C VAL A 40 1.25 -2.10 20.36
N THR A 41 0.09 -2.27 20.99
CA THR A 41 -0.12 -3.22 22.09
C THR A 41 -0.98 -4.44 21.70
N GLY A 42 -1.46 -4.51 20.45
CA GLY A 42 -2.29 -5.58 19.90
C GLY A 42 -2.57 -5.39 18.40
N THR A 43 -3.49 -6.14 17.80
CA THR A 43 -3.78 -6.04 16.34
C THR A 43 -4.74 -4.92 15.96
N GLY A 44 -5.20 -4.11 16.92
CA GLY A 44 -6.14 -3.01 16.69
C GLY A 44 -5.42 -1.71 16.31
N GLY A 45 -5.90 -1.04 15.26
CA GLY A 45 -5.40 0.26 14.82
C GLY A 45 -5.48 0.45 13.30
N GLY A 46 -5.25 1.66 12.83
CA GLY A 46 -5.14 1.99 11.41
C GLY A 46 -4.34 3.28 11.22
N CYS A 47 -3.55 3.33 10.15
CA CYS A 47 -2.92 4.56 9.70
C CYS A 47 -3.31 4.85 8.26
N SER A 48 -3.32 6.13 7.90
CA SER A 48 -3.61 6.57 6.54
C SER A 48 -2.67 7.71 6.20
N ILE A 49 -2.18 7.70 4.97
CA ILE A 49 -1.36 8.78 4.42
C ILE A 49 -2.28 9.53 3.46
N ARG A 50 -2.36 10.84 3.66
CA ARG A 50 -3.02 11.73 2.71
C ARG A 50 -2.00 12.09 1.64
N GLU A 51 -2.41 11.98 0.38
CA GLU A 51 -1.69 12.58 -0.75
C GLU A 51 -1.85 14.11 -0.77
#